data_AF-A0A9D9QRS1-F1
#
_entry.id   AF-A0A9D9QRS1-F1
#
_cell.length_a   1.000
_cell.length_b   1.000
_cell.length_c   1.000
_cell.angle_alpha   90.00
_cell.angle_beta   90.00
_cell.angle_gamma   90.00
#
_symmetry.space_group_name_H-M   'P 1'
#
loop_
_entity.id
_entity.type
_entity.pdbx_description
1 polymer ?
#
loop_
_entity_poly.entity_id
_entity_poly.type
_entity_poly.pdbx_seq_one_letter_code
_entity_poly.pdbx_strand_id
1 'polypeptide(L)'
;MKAPKILPWIAKRAGISEELALKLWRRGAGEAEYLCGKAQGPEYWGLAVERFLALVEDEAGRSPAYTLESAPRLSWMFRHQTRMSLLTLMAAQNAYRYWQDTWGNLRGAKKAA
;
A
#
# COMPACT_ATOMS: atom_id res chain seq x y z
N MET A 1 -0.52 23.98 2.63
CA MET A 1 -0.74 23.11 1.45
C MET A 1 -2.18 23.19 1.00
N LYS A 2 -2.43 23.22 -0.32
CA LYS A 2 -3.79 23.21 -0.88
C LYS A 2 -4.36 21.79 -0.79
N ALA A 3 -5.55 21.66 -0.19
CA ALA A 3 -6.25 20.38 -0.12
C ALA A 3 -6.79 19.98 -1.50
N PRO A 4 -6.88 18.67 -1.81
CA PRO A 4 -7.39 18.21 -3.08
C PRO A 4 -8.90 18.47 -3.17
N LYS A 5 -9.38 18.85 -4.37
CA LYS A 5 -10.80 19.16 -4.60
C LYS A 5 -11.75 17.98 -4.34
N ILE A 6 -11.23 16.75 -4.35
CA ILE A 6 -11.97 15.52 -4.07
C ILE A 6 -12.23 15.28 -2.57
N LEU A 7 -11.61 16.07 -1.69
CA LEU A 7 -11.67 15.87 -0.24
C LEU A 7 -13.11 15.83 0.31
N PRO A 8 -14.02 16.76 -0.06
CA PRO A 8 -15.41 16.71 0.42
C PRO A 8 -16.14 15.42 0.00
N TRP A 9 -15.89 14.95 -1.23
CA TRP A 9 -16.48 13.70 -1.72
C TRP A 9 -15.97 12.49 -0.94
N ILE A 10 -14.67 12.45 -0.61
CA ILE A 10 -14.08 11.38 0.21
C ILE A 10 -14.64 11.42 1.64
N ALA A 11 -14.75 12.59 2.25
CA ALA A 11 -15.31 12.77 3.58
C ALA A 11 -16.75 12.21 3.67
N LYS A 12 -17.60 12.61 2.70
CA LYS A 12 -18.98 12.11 2.59
C LYS A 12 -19.04 10.59 2.40
N ARG A 13 -18.19 10.04 1.53
CA ARG A 13 -18.15 8.59 1.26
C ARG A 13 -17.68 7.78 2.47
N ALA A 14 -16.76 8.32 3.26
CA ALA A 14 -16.22 7.69 4.45
C ALA A 14 -17.06 7.93 5.73
N GLY A 15 -18.10 8.76 5.65
CA GLY A 15 -18.94 9.09 6.80
C GLY A 15 -18.23 9.93 7.87
N ILE A 16 -17.19 10.69 7.49
CA ILE A 16 -16.42 11.55 8.38
C ILE A 16 -16.69 13.03 8.09
N SER A 17 -16.46 13.90 9.08
CA SER A 17 -16.59 15.35 8.87
C SER A 17 -15.52 15.89 7.93
N GLU A 18 -15.83 16.96 7.20
CA GLU A 18 -14.86 17.61 6.31
C GLU A 18 -13.65 18.17 7.08
N GLU A 19 -13.85 18.64 8.31
CA GLU A 19 -12.77 19.08 9.19
C GLU A 19 -11.82 17.93 9.55
N LEU A 20 -12.36 16.75 9.85
CA LEU A 20 -11.56 15.56 10.14
C LEU A 20 -10.81 15.11 8.89
N ALA A 21 -11.46 15.06 7.74
CA ALA A 21 -10.81 14.76 6.47
C ALA A 21 -9.66 15.74 6.17
N LEU A 22 -9.84 17.04 6.46
CA LEU A 22 -8.79 18.04 6.30
C LEU A 22 -7.61 17.82 7.27
N LYS A 23 -7.86 17.42 8.52
CA LYS A 23 -6.82 17.05 9.48
C LYS A 23 -6.04 15.82 9.01
N LEU A 24 -6.74 14.78 8.55
CA LEU A 24 -6.11 13.56 8.03
C LEU A 24 -5.31 13.84 6.76
N TRP A 25 -5.78 14.75 5.88
CA TRP A 25 -5.02 15.18 4.72
C TRP A 25 -3.69 15.84 5.12
N ARG A 26 -3.72 16.78 6.07
CA ARG A 26 -2.50 17.44 6.57
C ARG A 26 -1.51 16.43 7.16
N ARG A 27 -2.02 15.44 7.90
CA ARG A 27 -1.21 14.35 8.45
C ARG A 27 -0.60 13.49 7.35
N GLY A 28 -1.39 13.02 6.38
CA GLY A 28 -0.90 12.19 5.28
C GLY A 28 0.13 12.92 4.41
N ALA A 29 -0.07 14.21 4.16
CA ALA A 29 0.90 15.07 3.47
C ALA A 29 2.22 15.21 4.24
N GLY A 30 2.17 15.44 5.56
CA GLY A 30 3.38 15.50 6.39
C GLY A 30 4.13 14.16 6.48
N GLU A 31 3.41 13.05 6.53
CA GLU A 31 4.03 11.70 6.47
C GLU A 31 4.71 11.46 5.11
N ALA A 32 4.10 11.90 4.01
CA ALA A 32 4.72 11.80 2.69
C ALA A 32 5.95 12.71 2.55
N GLU A 33 5.92 13.91 3.11
CA GLU A 33 7.06 14.83 3.12
C GLU A 33 8.24 14.21 3.89
N TYR A 34 7.98 13.64 5.06
CA TYR A 34 8.97 12.94 5.85
C TYR A 34 9.61 11.76 5.10
N LEU A 35 8.81 10.97 4.39
CA LEU A 35 9.27 9.79 3.66
C LEU A 35 10.00 10.12 2.35
N CYS A 36 9.55 11.15 1.62
CA CYS A 36 10.16 11.56 0.36
C CYS A 36 11.35 12.51 0.55
N GLY A 37 11.50 13.12 1.73
CA GLY A 37 12.49 14.19 2.00
C GLY A 37 12.24 15.48 1.22
N LYS A 38 11.10 15.59 0.52
CA LYS A 38 10.69 16.72 -0.31
C LYS A 38 9.18 16.86 -0.29
N ALA A 39 8.69 18.10 -0.30
CA ALA A 39 7.26 18.42 -0.28
C ALA A 39 6.64 18.60 -1.69
N GLN A 40 7.28 18.05 -2.73
CA GLN A 40 6.92 18.27 -4.13
C GLN A 40 7.30 17.11 -5.06
N GLY A 41 6.67 17.08 -6.24
CA GLY A 41 6.90 16.07 -7.26
C GLY A 41 5.85 14.95 -7.25
N PRO A 42 5.80 14.14 -8.33
CA PRO A 42 4.76 13.13 -8.51
C PRO A 42 4.79 12.03 -7.43
N GLU A 43 5.99 11.62 -6.99
CA GLU A 43 6.18 10.64 -5.92
C GLU A 43 5.57 11.11 -4.60
N TYR A 44 5.86 12.36 -4.23
CA TYR A 44 5.33 12.99 -3.02
C TYR A 44 3.80 13.05 -3.06
N TRP A 45 3.21 13.52 -4.16
CA TRP A 45 1.75 13.65 -4.27
C TRP A 45 1.04 12.29 -4.30
N GLY A 46 1.63 11.29 -4.97
CA GLY A 46 1.13 9.92 -4.94
C GLY A 46 1.12 9.36 -3.52
N LEU A 47 2.24 9.47 -2.82
CA LEU A 47 2.36 9.00 -1.44
C LEU A 47 1.43 9.75 -0.48
N ALA A 48 1.29 11.07 -0.61
CA ALA A 48 0.38 11.87 0.23
C ALA A 48 -1.07 11.40 0.10
N VAL A 49 -1.52 11.08 -1.12
CA VAL A 49 -2.87 10.52 -1.35
C VAL A 49 -3.00 9.12 -0.75
N GLU A 50 -1.99 8.25 -0.92
CA GLU A 50 -1.99 6.90 -0.33
C GLU A 50 -2.10 6.94 1.19
N ARG A 51 -1.27 7.77 1.86
CA ARG A 51 -1.29 7.93 3.31
C ARG A 51 -2.61 8.54 3.79
N PHE A 52 -3.12 9.55 3.11
CA PHE A 52 -4.44 10.13 3.41
C PHE A 52 -5.56 9.08 3.35
N LEU A 53 -5.64 8.30 2.28
CA LEU A 53 -6.68 7.28 2.13
C LEU A 53 -6.56 6.16 3.16
N ALA A 54 -5.35 5.80 3.59
CA ALA A 54 -5.15 4.83 4.67
C ALA A 54 -5.65 5.36 6.03
N LEU A 55 -5.37 6.64 6.32
CA LEU A 55 -5.84 7.31 7.54
C LEU A 55 -7.37 7.43 7.58
N VAL A 56 -8.00 7.78 6.44
CA VAL A 56 -9.46 7.86 6.33
C VAL A 56 -10.11 6.49 6.56
N GLU A 57 -9.55 5.42 6.01
CA GLU A 57 -10.08 4.06 6.24
C GLU A 57 -9.97 3.64 7.71
N ASP A 58 -8.87 3.99 8.40
CA ASP A 58 -8.72 3.68 9.82
C ASP A 58 -9.77 4.42 10.67
N GLU A 59 -9.97 5.70 10.40
CA GLU A 59 -10.92 6.55 11.12
C GLU A 59 -12.37 6.15 10.83
N ALA A 60 -12.71 5.91 9.56
CA ALA A 60 -14.06 5.50 9.15
C ALA A 60 -14.49 4.18 9.81
N GLY A 61 -13.57 3.22 9.95
CA GLY A 61 -13.88 1.95 10.60
C GLY A 61 -13.93 2.02 12.13
N ARG A 62 -13.46 3.10 12.76
CA ARG A 62 -13.59 3.34 14.22
C ARG A 62 -14.87 4.07 14.58
N SER A 63 -15.51 4.72 13.61
CA SER A 63 -16.85 5.28 13.79
C SER A 63 -17.82 4.14 14.12
N PRO A 64 -18.59 4.21 15.22
CA PRO A 64 -19.51 3.15 15.60
C PRO A 64 -20.67 3.11 14.61
N ALA A 65 -20.49 2.40 13.49
CA ALA A 65 -21.58 2.00 12.64
C ALA A 65 -22.40 0.97 13.42
N TYR A 66 -23.59 1.37 13.88
CA TYR A 66 -24.52 0.57 14.68
C TYR A 66 -25.09 -0.68 13.98
N THR A 67 -24.47 -1.19 12.93
CA THR A 67 -24.98 -2.35 12.18
C THR A 67 -23.85 -3.21 11.63
N LEU A 68 -23.80 -4.43 12.17
CA LEU A 68 -22.94 -5.57 11.80
C LEU A 68 -21.43 -5.39 12.00
N GLU A 69 -20.82 -6.43 12.58
CA GLU A 69 -19.38 -6.52 12.81
C GLU A 69 -18.60 -6.11 11.57
N SER A 70 -17.73 -5.12 11.73
CA SER A 70 -16.90 -4.59 10.65
C SER A 70 -16.07 -5.74 10.08
N ALA A 71 -16.32 -6.11 8.82
CA ALA A 71 -15.54 -7.14 8.13
C ALA A 71 -14.04 -6.81 8.23
N PRO A 72 -13.15 -7.81 8.35
CA PRO A 72 -11.73 -7.58 8.50
C PRO A 72 -11.21 -6.67 7.37
N ARG A 73 -10.50 -5.60 7.76
CA ARG A 73 -10.09 -4.52 6.85
C ARG A 73 -8.96 -4.99 5.93
N LEU A 74 -9.32 -5.65 4.83
CA LEU A 74 -8.38 -6.15 3.82
C LEU A 74 -8.05 -5.12 2.73
N SER A 75 -8.58 -3.90 2.79
CA SER A 75 -8.33 -2.85 1.79
C SER A 75 -6.85 -2.55 1.60
N TRP A 76 -6.06 -2.52 2.68
CA TRP A 76 -4.60 -2.37 2.64
C TRP A 76 -3.94 -3.54 1.89
N MET A 77 -4.37 -4.78 2.17
CA MET A 77 -3.85 -5.98 1.50
C MET A 77 -4.14 -5.93 -0.01
N PHE A 78 -5.34 -5.52 -0.41
CA PHE A 78 -5.70 -5.36 -1.82
C PHE A 78 -4.94 -4.23 -2.51
N ARG A 79 -4.71 -3.09 -1.85
CA ARG A 79 -3.91 -1.98 -2.40
C ARG A 79 -2.44 -2.38 -2.62
N HIS A 80 -1.91 -3.26 -1.78
CA HIS A 80 -0.53 -3.74 -1.90
C HIS A 80 -0.39 -5.09 -2.63
N GLN A 81 -1.48 -5.62 -3.17
CA GLN A 81 -1.49 -6.92 -3.86
C GLN A 81 -0.46 -6.99 -4.98
N THR A 82 -0.33 -5.93 -5.78
CA THR A 82 0.63 -5.89 -6.91
C THR A 82 2.08 -5.93 -6.44
N ARG A 83 2.41 -5.28 -5.31
CA ARG A 83 3.77 -5.30 -4.76
C ARG A 83 4.10 -6.67 -4.17
N MET A 84 3.14 -7.25 -3.44
CA MET A 84 3.33 -8.57 -2.83
C MET A 84 3.39 -9.70 -3.87
N SER A 85 2.54 -9.65 -4.91
CA SER A 85 2.55 -10.65 -5.98
C SER A 85 3.84 -10.64 -6.79
N LEU A 86 4.41 -9.46 -7.06
CA LEU A 86 5.69 -9.33 -7.77
C LEU A 86 6.85 -9.95 -6.99
N LEU A 87 6.95 -9.67 -5.68
CA LEU A 87 7.99 -10.26 -4.83
C LEU A 87 7.88 -11.79 -4.80
N THR A 88 6.66 -12.31 -4.78
CA THR A 88 6.40 -13.75 -4.78
C THR A 88 6.82 -14.39 -6.10
N LEU A 89 6.52 -13.74 -7.23
CA LEU A 89 6.96 -14.19 -8.56
C LEU A 89 8.48 -14.19 -8.71
N MET A 90 9.15 -13.14 -8.22
CA MET A 90 10.62 -13.07 -8.24
C MET A 90 11.25 -14.17 -7.38
N ALA A 91 10.70 -14.44 -6.19
CA ALA A 91 11.16 -15.52 -5.33
C ALA A 91 11.00 -16.89 -6.02
N ALA A 92 9.86 -17.14 -6.67
CA ALA A 92 9.61 -18.36 -7.42
C ALA A 92 10.59 -18.53 -8.59
N GLN A 93 10.86 -17.45 -9.35
CA GLN A 93 11.83 -17.47 -10.44
C GLN A 93 13.25 -17.80 -9.93
N ASN A 94 13.67 -17.18 -8.82
CA ASN A 94 14.98 -17.43 -8.23
C ASN A 94 15.12 -18.86 -7.70
N ALA A 95 14.09 -19.37 -7.02
CA ALA A 95 14.05 -20.76 -6.56
C ALA A 95 14.12 -21.75 -7.72
N TYR A 96 13.40 -21.48 -8.81
CA TYR A 96 13.44 -22.30 -10.01
C TYR A 96 14.82 -22.30 -10.68
N ARG A 97 15.48 -21.14 -10.80
CA ARG A 97 16.85 -21.05 -11.34
C ARG A 97 17.84 -21.81 -10.47
N TYR A 98 17.76 -21.64 -9.15
CA TYR A 98 18.61 -22.36 -8.21
C TYR A 98 18.43 -23.89 -8.33
N TRP A 99 17.18 -24.35 -8.42
CA TRP A 99 16.88 -25.75 -8.66
C TRP A 99 17.48 -26.24 -9.98
N GLN A 100 17.23 -25.51 -11.08
CA GLN A 100 17.75 -25.86 -12.40
C GLN A 100 19.28 -25.96 -12.42
N ASP A 101 19.99 -25.00 -11.82
CA ASP A 101 21.45 -25.00 -11.72
C ASP A 101 21.95 -26.18 -10.89
N THR A 102 21.29 -26.48 -9.77
CA THR A 102 21.64 -27.63 -8.92
C THR A 102 21.52 -28.95 -9.69
N TRP A 103 20.42 -29.18 -10.41
CA TRP A 103 20.23 -30.38 -11.22
C TRP A 103 21.09 -30.42 -12.49
N GLY A 104 21.45 -29.28 -13.05
CA GLY A 104 22.40 -29.15 -14.15
C GLY A 104 23.81 -29.55 -13.71
N ASN A 105 24.27 -29.01 -12.58
CA ASN A 105 25.59 -29.31 -12.00
C ASN A 105 25.72 -30.77 -11.57
N LEU A 106 24.67 -31.36 -10.98
CA LEU A 106 24.63 -32.79 -10.64
C LEU A 106 24.75 -33.70 -11.88
N ARG A 107 24.16 -33.29 -13.01
CA ARG A 107 24.31 -34.00 -14.30
C ARG A 107 25.69 -33.79 -14.93
N GLY A 108 26.29 -32.61 -14.77
CA GLY A 108 27.65 -32.31 -15.21
C GLY A 108 28.71 -33.10 -14.43
N ALA A 109 28.59 -33.17 -13.11
CA ALA A 109 29.49 -33.94 -12.24
C ALA A 109 29.49 -35.45 -12.56
N LYS A 110 28.34 -36.02 -12.94
CA LYS A 110 28.24 -37.43 -13.36
C LYS A 110 28.88 -37.75 -14.71
N LYS A 111 29.18 -36.77 -15.56
CA LYS A 111 29.86 -36.98 -16.85
C LYS A 111 31.39 -36.88 -16.77
N ALA A 112 31.93 -36.45 -15.64
CA ALA A 112 33.35 -36.22 -15.43
C ALA A 112 34.01 -37.26 -14.50
N ALA A 113 33.30 -38.34 -14.15
CA ALA A 113 33.76 -39.45 -13.32
C ALA A 113 33.74 -40.77 -14.09
#